data_AF-A0A930K5U6-F1
#
_entry.id   AF-A0A930K5U6-F1
#
_cell.length_a   1.000
_cell.length_b   1.000
_cell.length_c   1.000
_cell.angle_alpha   90.00
_cell.angle_beta   90.00
_cell.angle_gamma   90.00
#
_symmetry.space_group_name_H-M   'P 1'
#
loop_
_entity.id
_entity.type
_entity.pdbx_description
1 polymer ?
#
loop_
_entity_poly.entity_id
_entity_poly.type
_entity_poly.pdbx_seq_one_letter_code
_entity_poly.pdbx_strand_id
1 'polypeptide(L)'
;MTLHVFNPEHDIALAYDNKYFTAPHAGRQLRNDLDYLPVLWAEEGDYVLVENMCSAQQHALRLQRYGKQVNFVDKNGVERLSEQIDKVLPWGWDSSIKFQLGQMGVNLSVLPDDEMLANVRRLSNRQFSSAVLKELQESFVHPILLGKSSYVDSIVELESILQSLGKAVIKAPWSSSGRGVRYVDTVLDAALANWSKNVIKTQGGIMIEPYYNKVKDFGVEFYVDADGVHYAGLSVFHTVNGAYVGNSLADEAEKHSTLSTYLSNELLHEVISALEQLLTNHLQGVYSGPLGVDMMIVAAENGFMLHPVVEINLRRTMGHVALSLSTWEELHNRMMRIDYDGSHYHLHIVHKDR
;
A
#
# COMPACT_ATOMS: atom_id res chain seq x y z
N MET A 1 -19.54 -18.23 1.26
CA MET A 1 -19.55 -16.75 1.14
C MET A 1 -18.15 -16.18 1.27
N THR A 2 -17.91 -14.95 0.78
CA THR A 2 -16.63 -14.23 0.99
C THR A 2 -16.75 -13.23 2.13
N LEU A 3 -15.78 -13.22 3.05
CA LEU A 3 -15.65 -12.23 4.11
C LEU A 3 -14.53 -11.23 3.77
N HIS A 4 -14.86 -9.95 3.70
CA HIS A 4 -13.91 -8.86 3.55
C HIS A 4 -13.58 -8.25 4.90
N VAL A 5 -12.30 -7.89 5.09
CA VAL A 5 -11.83 -7.29 6.34
C VAL A 5 -10.95 -6.09 6.06
N PHE A 6 -11.34 -4.91 6.53
CA PHE A 6 -10.47 -3.75 6.49
C PHE A 6 -9.39 -3.86 7.59
N ASN A 7 -8.13 -3.96 7.18
CA ASN A 7 -6.96 -4.15 8.06
C ASN A 7 -5.87 -3.11 7.73
N PRO A 8 -6.12 -1.80 7.96
CA PRO A 8 -5.23 -0.73 7.52
C PRO A 8 -3.87 -0.69 8.25
N GLU A 9 -3.75 -1.38 9.38
CA GLU A 9 -2.53 -1.43 10.21
C GLU A 9 -1.60 -2.57 9.81
N HIS A 10 -1.90 -3.28 8.72
CA HIS A 10 -1.17 -4.43 8.20
C HIS A 10 0.35 -4.22 8.20
N ASP A 11 0.87 -3.12 7.64
CA ASP A 11 2.32 -2.89 7.56
C ASP A 11 2.98 -2.73 8.95
N ILE A 12 2.22 -2.23 9.93
CA ILE A 12 2.68 -2.14 11.33
C ILE A 12 2.67 -3.53 11.96
N ALA A 13 1.63 -4.34 11.71
CA ALA A 13 1.56 -5.72 12.18
C ALA A 13 2.74 -6.55 11.65
N LEU A 14 3.10 -6.38 10.36
CA LEU A 14 4.28 -7.02 9.77
C LEU A 14 5.59 -6.59 10.44
N ALA A 15 5.72 -5.31 10.79
CA ALA A 15 6.91 -4.80 11.48
C ALA A 15 7.10 -5.44 12.87
N TYR A 16 6.01 -5.68 13.61
CA TYR A 16 6.04 -6.30 14.94
C TYR A 16 6.10 -7.84 14.90
N ASP A 17 5.57 -8.45 13.85
CA ASP A 17 5.55 -9.88 13.59
C ASP A 17 5.06 -10.73 14.77
N ASN A 18 3.93 -10.32 15.34
CA ASN A 18 3.37 -10.98 16.52
C ASN A 18 1.87 -11.13 16.37
N LYS A 19 1.37 -12.36 16.51
CA LYS A 19 -0.07 -12.66 16.46
C LYS A 19 -0.89 -11.93 17.53
N TYR A 20 -0.27 -11.58 18.66
CA TYR A 20 -0.88 -10.78 19.73
C TYR A 20 -0.70 -9.27 19.55
N PHE A 21 -0.25 -8.84 18.37
CA PHE A 21 -0.07 -7.43 18.06
C PHE A 21 -1.36 -6.65 18.31
N THR A 22 -1.19 -5.52 18.99
CA THR A 22 -2.27 -4.56 19.25
C THR A 22 -1.87 -3.26 18.59
N ALA A 23 -2.64 -2.84 17.59
CA ALA A 23 -2.33 -1.62 16.87
C ALA A 23 -2.36 -0.37 17.77
N PRO A 24 -1.55 0.66 17.45
CA PRO A 24 -1.67 1.97 18.08
C PRO A 24 -3.10 2.51 18.00
N HIS A 25 -3.49 3.37 18.96
CA HIS A 25 -4.84 3.93 19.03
C HIS A 25 -5.33 4.50 17.68
N ALA A 26 -4.49 5.32 17.04
CA ALA A 26 -4.81 5.93 15.75
C ALA A 26 -5.09 4.90 14.64
N GLY A 27 -4.39 3.77 14.64
CA GLY A 27 -4.64 2.69 13.68
C GLY A 27 -5.98 2.02 13.92
N ARG A 28 -6.26 1.63 15.17
CA ARG A 28 -7.55 1.01 15.53
C ARG A 28 -8.74 1.91 15.25
N GLN A 29 -8.57 3.21 15.49
CA GLN A 29 -9.58 4.22 15.20
C GLN A 29 -9.81 4.35 13.70
N LEU A 30 -8.74 4.42 12.90
CA LEU A 30 -8.83 4.40 11.43
C LEU A 30 -9.57 3.15 10.92
N ARG A 31 -9.27 1.97 11.49
CA ARG A 31 -9.97 0.73 11.15
C ARG A 31 -11.46 0.84 11.48
N ASN A 32 -11.80 1.19 12.72
CA ASN A 32 -13.19 1.30 13.17
C ASN A 32 -14.00 2.33 12.38
N ASP A 33 -13.39 3.45 12.01
CA ASP A 33 -14.11 4.52 11.32
C ASP A 33 -14.30 4.23 9.83
N LEU A 34 -13.46 3.38 9.21
CA LEU A 34 -13.46 3.11 7.76
C LEU A 34 -13.62 1.62 7.40
N ASP A 35 -14.03 0.77 8.33
CA ASP A 35 -14.18 -0.69 8.11
C ASP A 35 -15.24 -1.05 7.06
N TYR A 36 -16.13 -0.10 6.74
CA TYR A 36 -17.14 -0.22 5.69
C TYR A 36 -16.60 -0.10 4.26
N LEU A 37 -15.37 0.40 4.06
CA LEU A 37 -14.79 0.64 2.72
C LEU A 37 -14.85 -0.56 1.76
N PRO A 38 -14.79 -1.83 2.21
CA PRO A 38 -14.92 -2.97 1.31
C PRO A 38 -16.20 -3.01 0.47
N VAL A 39 -17.25 -2.26 0.83
CA VAL A 39 -18.44 -2.08 -0.02
C VAL A 39 -18.13 -1.60 -1.45
N LEU A 40 -16.98 -0.95 -1.66
CA LEU A 40 -16.53 -0.43 -2.95
C LEU A 40 -16.01 -1.49 -3.92
N TRP A 41 -15.66 -2.69 -3.43
CA TRP A 41 -15.08 -3.76 -4.26
C TRP A 41 -15.61 -5.15 -3.94
N ALA A 42 -16.38 -5.30 -2.87
CA ALA A 42 -17.03 -6.56 -2.53
C ALA A 42 -18.15 -6.86 -3.52
N GLU A 43 -18.37 -8.14 -3.77
CA GLU A 43 -19.41 -8.62 -4.68
C GLU A 43 -20.78 -8.63 -4.01
N GLU A 44 -21.84 -8.71 -4.81
CA GLU A 44 -23.20 -8.77 -4.27
C GLU A 44 -23.38 -10.01 -3.38
N GLY A 45 -23.87 -9.81 -2.16
CA GLY A 45 -24.04 -10.88 -1.17
C GLY A 45 -22.80 -11.18 -0.33
N ASP A 46 -21.64 -10.58 -0.61
CA ASP A 46 -20.46 -10.69 0.23
C ASP A 46 -20.68 -10.06 1.62
N TYR A 47 -19.81 -10.42 2.56
CA TYR A 47 -19.85 -9.97 3.94
C TYR A 47 -18.67 -9.05 4.25
N VAL A 48 -18.91 -7.99 5.02
CA VAL A 48 -17.88 -7.05 5.48
C VAL A 48 -17.84 -7.07 7.00
N LEU A 49 -16.69 -7.45 7.57
CA LEU A 49 -16.45 -7.41 9.01
C LEU A 49 -16.28 -5.97 9.45
N VAL A 50 -17.13 -5.53 10.38
CA VAL A 50 -17.13 -4.19 10.97
C VAL A 50 -17.24 -4.25 12.49
N GLU A 51 -16.70 -3.24 13.17
CA GLU A 51 -16.78 -3.13 14.63
C GLU A 51 -18.16 -2.59 15.07
N ASN A 52 -18.80 -1.74 14.25
CA ASN A 52 -20.13 -1.20 14.52
C ASN A 52 -21.02 -1.21 13.28
N MET A 53 -21.96 -2.17 13.22
CA MET A 53 -22.86 -2.35 12.06
C MET A 53 -23.71 -1.12 11.76
N CYS A 54 -24.26 -0.43 12.77
CA CYS A 54 -25.08 0.76 12.56
C CYS A 54 -24.25 1.90 11.96
N SER A 55 -23.05 2.12 12.50
CA SER A 55 -22.12 3.13 11.97
C SER A 55 -21.72 2.81 10.53
N ALA A 56 -21.30 1.56 10.27
CA ALA A 56 -20.89 1.12 8.96
C ALA A 56 -22.02 1.29 7.92
N GLN A 57 -23.25 0.90 8.25
CA GLN A 57 -24.42 1.12 7.38
C GLN A 57 -24.62 2.60 7.06
N GLN A 58 -24.56 3.49 8.07
CA GLN A 58 -24.77 4.93 7.86
C GLN A 58 -23.69 5.55 6.97
N HIS A 59 -22.43 5.18 7.16
CA HIS A 59 -21.33 5.68 6.32
C HIS A 59 -21.39 5.08 4.91
N ALA A 60 -21.69 3.78 4.81
CA ALA A 60 -21.82 3.09 3.55
C ALA A 60 -22.98 3.62 2.71
N LEU A 61 -24.09 4.12 3.27
CA LEU A 61 -25.21 4.70 2.49
C LEU A 61 -24.74 5.76 1.47
N ARG A 62 -23.71 6.55 1.82
CA ARG A 62 -23.14 7.58 0.92
C ARG A 62 -22.42 6.96 -0.29
N LEU A 63 -21.89 5.76 -0.10
CA LEU A 63 -21.14 4.97 -1.08
C LEU A 63 -21.92 3.79 -1.67
N GLN A 64 -23.09 3.43 -1.13
CA GLN A 64 -23.86 2.27 -1.59
C GLN A 64 -24.40 2.48 -3.00
N ARG A 65 -24.63 3.73 -3.42
CA ARG A 65 -24.89 4.04 -4.83
C ARG A 65 -23.72 3.71 -5.77
N TYR A 66 -22.53 3.56 -5.20
CA TYR A 66 -21.27 3.26 -5.89
C TYR A 66 -20.77 1.82 -5.65
N GLY A 67 -21.47 1.04 -4.82
CA GLY A 67 -21.08 -0.30 -4.41
C GLY A 67 -22.20 -1.31 -4.67
N LYS A 68 -21.89 -2.60 -4.54
CA LYS A 68 -22.90 -3.68 -4.61
C LYS A 68 -23.59 -3.84 -3.26
N GLN A 69 -24.74 -4.53 -3.24
CA GLN A 69 -25.41 -4.84 -1.98
C GLN A 69 -24.60 -5.88 -1.20
N VAL A 70 -24.04 -5.46 -0.06
CA VAL A 70 -23.23 -6.29 0.84
C VAL A 70 -23.87 -6.40 2.21
N ASN A 71 -23.48 -7.43 2.96
CA ASN A 71 -23.91 -7.67 4.33
C ASN A 71 -22.84 -7.20 5.32
N PHE A 72 -23.20 -6.36 6.29
CA PHE A 72 -22.31 -6.02 7.39
C PHE A 72 -22.46 -7.02 8.54
N VAL A 73 -21.34 -7.47 9.10
CA VAL A 73 -21.31 -8.40 10.24
C VAL A 73 -20.31 -7.95 11.27
N ASP A 74 -20.67 -8.12 12.55
CA ASP A 74 -19.74 -7.98 13.66
C ASP A 74 -19.07 -9.31 13.99
N LYS A 75 -18.23 -9.32 15.03
CA LYS A 75 -17.50 -10.52 15.49
C LYS A 75 -18.42 -11.70 15.82
N ASN A 76 -19.56 -11.44 16.46
CA ASN A 76 -20.54 -12.48 16.79
C ASN A 76 -21.26 -12.99 15.55
N GLY A 77 -21.50 -12.11 14.57
CA GLY A 77 -22.04 -12.46 13.26
C GLY A 77 -21.09 -13.38 12.49
N VAL A 78 -19.78 -13.08 12.48
CA VAL A 78 -18.75 -13.94 11.88
C VAL A 78 -18.72 -15.31 12.56
N GLU A 79 -18.78 -15.37 13.89
CA GLU A 79 -18.81 -16.65 14.62
C GLU A 79 -20.00 -17.53 14.22
N ARG A 80 -21.20 -16.95 14.10
CA ARG A 80 -22.40 -17.68 13.64
C ARG A 80 -22.31 -18.14 12.19
N LEU A 81 -21.60 -17.38 11.35
CA LEU A 81 -21.47 -17.65 9.92
C LEU A 81 -20.20 -18.44 9.56
N SER A 82 -19.38 -18.78 10.55
CA SER A 82 -18.03 -19.32 10.39
C SER A 82 -17.94 -20.53 9.46
N GLU A 83 -18.90 -21.45 9.54
CA GLU A 83 -18.97 -22.64 8.69
C GLU A 83 -19.33 -22.35 7.23
N GLN A 84 -19.93 -21.18 6.95
CA GLN A 84 -20.34 -20.80 5.60
C GLN A 84 -19.35 -19.84 4.92
N ILE A 85 -18.30 -19.41 5.61
CA ILE A 85 -17.20 -18.59 5.07
C ILE A 85 -16.26 -19.50 4.28
N ASP A 86 -16.28 -19.37 2.96
CA ASP A 86 -15.45 -20.16 2.04
C ASP A 86 -14.16 -19.43 1.66
N LYS A 87 -14.14 -18.10 1.81
CA LYS A 87 -13.02 -17.25 1.42
C LYS A 87 -12.93 -16.01 2.31
N VAL A 88 -11.72 -15.60 2.65
CA VAL A 88 -11.47 -14.34 3.36
C VAL A 88 -10.55 -13.46 2.52
N LEU A 89 -10.92 -12.20 2.36
CA LEU A 89 -10.18 -11.18 1.62
C LEU A 89 -9.92 -9.97 2.53
N PRO A 90 -8.85 -9.98 3.33
CA PRO A 90 -8.49 -8.81 4.12
C PRO A 90 -7.82 -7.75 3.24
N TRP A 91 -7.72 -6.54 3.78
CA TRP A 91 -6.90 -5.47 3.22
C TRP A 91 -5.46 -5.95 2.99
N GLY A 92 -4.89 -6.66 3.96
CA GLY A 92 -3.62 -7.38 3.88
C GLY A 92 -3.56 -8.51 4.92
N TRP A 93 -2.82 -9.57 4.63
CA TRP A 93 -2.71 -10.77 5.48
C TRP A 93 -1.52 -10.69 6.43
N ASP A 94 -1.77 -10.71 7.74
CA ASP A 94 -0.74 -10.84 8.76
C ASP A 94 -1.12 -11.85 9.84
N SER A 95 -0.16 -12.19 10.71
CA SER A 95 -0.36 -13.16 11.78
C SER A 95 -1.39 -12.72 12.81
N SER A 96 -1.61 -11.41 13.00
CA SER A 96 -2.61 -10.89 13.93
C SER A 96 -4.02 -11.07 13.39
N ILE A 97 -4.27 -10.71 12.12
CA ILE A 97 -5.61 -10.88 11.54
C ILE A 97 -5.97 -12.36 11.35
N LYS A 98 -5.01 -13.22 10.96
CA LYS A 98 -5.22 -14.68 10.94
C LYS A 98 -5.64 -15.19 12.32
N PHE A 99 -4.93 -14.77 13.37
CA PHE A 99 -5.23 -15.19 14.73
C PHE A 99 -6.61 -14.70 15.18
N GLN A 100 -6.96 -13.44 14.94
CA GLN A 100 -8.26 -12.87 15.27
C GLN A 100 -9.41 -13.62 14.59
N LEU A 101 -9.30 -13.92 13.29
CA LEU A 101 -10.32 -14.68 12.55
C LEU A 101 -10.46 -16.12 13.07
N GLY A 102 -9.34 -16.78 13.41
CA GLY A 102 -9.38 -18.09 14.04
C GLY A 102 -10.07 -18.07 15.42
N GLN A 103 -9.91 -16.99 16.20
CA GLN A 103 -10.67 -16.82 17.46
C GLN A 103 -12.17 -16.58 17.22
N MET A 104 -12.56 -16.07 16.05
CA MET A 104 -13.96 -15.94 15.64
C MET A 104 -14.52 -17.24 15.03
N GLY A 105 -13.78 -18.36 15.10
CA GLY A 105 -14.24 -19.66 14.60
C GLY A 105 -14.11 -19.87 13.10
N VAL A 106 -13.56 -18.92 12.34
CA VAL A 106 -13.35 -19.09 10.89
C VAL A 106 -12.45 -20.31 10.65
N ASN A 107 -12.89 -21.19 9.73
CA ASN A 107 -12.20 -22.44 9.47
C ASN A 107 -10.74 -22.20 9.04
N LEU A 108 -9.80 -22.89 9.68
CA LEU A 108 -8.37 -22.78 9.37
C LEU A 108 -8.04 -23.13 7.91
N SER A 109 -8.87 -23.94 7.24
CA SER A 109 -8.66 -24.29 5.83
C SER A 109 -8.86 -23.14 4.85
N VAL A 110 -9.54 -22.06 5.25
CA VAL A 110 -9.74 -20.86 4.42
C VAL A 110 -8.83 -19.70 4.82
N LEU A 111 -8.00 -19.90 5.84
CA LEU A 111 -7.00 -18.94 6.30
C LEU A 111 -5.62 -19.28 5.73
N PRO A 112 -4.73 -18.29 5.55
CA PRO A 112 -3.38 -18.56 5.07
C PRO A 112 -2.60 -19.44 6.06
N ASP A 113 -1.77 -20.34 5.55
CA ASP A 113 -0.80 -21.07 6.37
C ASP A 113 0.36 -20.17 6.82
N ASP A 114 1.27 -20.72 7.62
CA ASP A 114 2.38 -19.95 8.16
C ASP A 114 3.45 -19.62 7.11
N GLU A 115 3.57 -20.45 6.05
CA GLU A 115 4.50 -20.21 4.94
C GLU A 115 4.03 -19.03 4.09
N MET A 116 2.74 -18.99 3.74
CA MET A 116 2.13 -17.87 3.03
C MET A 116 2.30 -16.57 3.82
N LEU A 117 2.04 -16.58 5.14
CA LEU A 117 2.25 -15.39 5.98
C LEU A 117 3.73 -14.96 6.03
N ALA A 118 4.66 -15.91 6.12
CA ALA A 118 6.09 -15.60 6.09
C ALA A 118 6.50 -14.98 4.74
N ASN A 119 5.93 -15.47 3.63
CA ASN A 119 6.15 -14.92 2.30
C ASN A 119 5.57 -13.51 2.15
N VAL A 120 4.32 -13.26 2.58
CA VAL A 120 3.72 -11.93 2.59
C VAL A 120 4.61 -10.95 3.35
N ARG A 121 5.07 -11.34 4.55
CA ARG A 121 5.93 -10.49 5.36
C ARG A 121 7.28 -10.21 4.68
N ARG A 122 7.94 -11.26 4.19
CA ARG A 122 9.25 -11.15 3.52
C ARG A 122 9.18 -10.25 2.29
N LEU A 123 8.15 -10.41 1.46
CA LEU A 123 7.99 -9.67 0.21
C LEU A 123 7.40 -8.27 0.41
N SER A 124 6.77 -7.98 1.55
CA SER A 124 6.38 -6.62 1.96
C SER A 124 7.54 -5.81 2.56
N ASN A 125 8.71 -6.42 2.73
CA ASN A 125 9.92 -5.71 3.17
C ASN A 125 10.45 -4.87 2.00
N ARG A 126 10.81 -3.61 2.23
CA ARG A 126 11.37 -2.72 1.19
C ARG A 126 12.65 -3.25 0.53
N GLN A 127 13.33 -4.23 1.11
CA GLN A 127 14.39 -4.98 0.43
C GLN A 127 13.90 -5.63 -0.88
N PHE A 128 12.67 -6.15 -0.91
CA PHE A 128 12.06 -6.70 -2.12
C PHE A 128 11.86 -5.61 -3.17
N SER A 129 11.33 -4.44 -2.79
CA SER A 129 11.21 -3.29 -3.70
C SER A 129 12.56 -2.88 -4.29
N SER A 130 13.62 -2.89 -3.48
CA SER A 130 14.98 -2.61 -3.94
C SER A 130 15.52 -3.66 -4.92
N ALA A 131 15.21 -4.94 -4.70
CA ALA A 131 15.59 -6.01 -5.62
C ALA A 131 14.88 -5.88 -6.96
N VAL A 132 13.55 -5.65 -6.94
CA VAL A 132 12.74 -5.45 -8.15
C VAL A 132 13.18 -4.20 -8.91
N LEU A 133 13.48 -3.08 -8.23
CA LEU A 133 14.01 -1.88 -8.87
C LEU A 133 15.29 -2.17 -9.66
N LYS A 134 16.22 -2.92 -9.04
CA LYS A 134 17.49 -3.29 -9.65
C LYS A 134 17.27 -4.21 -10.86
N GLU A 135 16.46 -5.26 -10.70
CA GLU A 135 16.13 -6.20 -11.79
C GLU A 135 15.44 -5.49 -12.97
N LEU A 136 14.56 -4.53 -12.70
CA LEU A 136 13.90 -3.73 -13.73
C LEU A 136 14.91 -2.87 -14.48
N GLN A 137 15.81 -2.18 -13.79
CA GLN A 137 16.84 -1.36 -14.43
C GLN A 137 17.87 -2.17 -15.23
N GLU A 138 18.13 -3.42 -14.82
CA GLU A 138 19.03 -4.34 -15.53
C GLU A 138 18.36 -4.96 -16.78
N SER A 139 17.08 -5.30 -16.70
CA SER A 139 16.32 -5.91 -17.81
C SER A 139 15.77 -4.90 -18.81
N PHE A 140 15.47 -3.68 -18.36
CA PHE A 140 14.93 -2.59 -19.16
C PHE A 140 15.79 -1.33 -19.00
N VAL A 141 16.89 -1.28 -19.75
CA VAL A 141 17.84 -0.16 -19.73
C VAL A 141 17.29 1.01 -20.53
N HIS A 142 16.85 2.06 -19.84
CA HIS A 142 16.30 3.25 -20.47
C HIS A 142 16.82 4.55 -19.81
N PRO A 143 17.23 5.57 -20.58
CA PRO A 143 17.93 6.76 -20.06
C PRO A 143 17.09 7.65 -19.13
N ILE A 144 15.77 7.52 -19.17
CA ILE A 144 14.83 8.27 -18.31
C ILE A 144 14.62 7.58 -16.95
N LEU A 145 15.01 6.31 -16.80
CA LEU A 145 14.87 5.61 -15.54
C LEU A 145 15.99 5.96 -14.58
N LEU A 146 15.61 6.15 -13.31
CA LEU A 146 16.52 6.27 -12.19
C LEU A 146 15.97 5.58 -10.95
N GLY A 147 16.70 5.73 -9.87
CA GLY A 147 16.38 5.16 -8.57
C GLY A 147 17.57 4.35 -8.09
N LYS A 148 17.93 4.56 -6.83
CA LYS A 148 18.95 3.77 -6.14
C LYS A 148 18.44 3.54 -4.73
N SER A 149 18.57 2.30 -4.28
CA SER A 149 18.20 1.89 -2.95
C SER A 149 19.17 0.85 -2.45
N SER A 150 19.55 0.96 -1.17
CA SER A 150 20.40 -0.01 -0.50
C SER A 150 19.73 -0.45 0.80
N TYR A 151 19.73 -1.75 1.05
CA TYR A 151 19.36 -2.33 2.34
C TYR A 151 20.63 -2.61 3.13
N VAL A 152 20.73 -2.07 4.35
CA VAL A 152 21.90 -2.26 5.22
C VAL A 152 21.46 -2.78 6.58
N ASP A 153 22.30 -3.62 7.20
CA ASP A 153 22.03 -4.23 8.50
C ASP A 153 22.92 -3.67 9.63
N SER A 154 23.74 -2.67 9.34
CA SER A 154 24.63 -2.04 10.31
C SER A 154 24.60 -0.52 10.22
N ILE A 155 24.77 0.12 11.38
CA ILE A 155 24.84 1.59 11.46
C ILE A 155 26.09 2.14 10.75
N VAL A 156 27.18 1.37 10.78
CA VAL A 156 28.46 1.76 10.16
C VAL A 156 28.33 1.84 8.65
N GLU A 157 27.68 0.84 8.04
CA GLU A 157 27.41 0.85 6.60
C GLU A 157 26.43 1.97 6.23
N LEU A 158 25.38 2.18 7.04
CA LEU A 158 24.44 3.28 6.83
C LEU A 158 25.15 4.65 6.79
N GLU A 159 26.03 4.92 7.76
CA GLU A 159 26.80 6.16 7.85
C GLU A 159 27.79 6.30 6.67
N SER A 160 28.42 5.20 6.26
CA SER A 160 29.33 5.18 5.11
C SER A 160 28.61 5.54 3.79
N ILE A 161 27.45 4.93 3.53
CA ILE A 161 26.65 5.25 2.35
C ILE A 161 26.13 6.69 2.43
N LEU A 162 25.67 7.13 3.60
CA LEU A 162 25.17 8.49 3.81
C LEU A 162 26.20 9.56 3.43
N GLN A 163 27.45 9.38 3.87
CA GLN A 163 28.57 10.27 3.52
C GLN A 163 28.81 10.33 2.01
N SER A 164 28.61 9.23 1.29
CA SER A 164 28.79 9.17 -0.16
C SER A 164 27.65 9.82 -0.95
N LEU A 165 26.42 9.77 -0.43
CA LEU A 165 25.23 10.30 -1.09
C LEU A 165 25.02 11.80 -0.84
N GLY A 166 25.46 12.30 0.31
CA GLY A 166 25.13 13.65 0.75
C GLY A 166 23.73 13.71 1.34
N LYS A 167 22.71 13.99 0.52
CA LYS A 167 21.31 14.06 0.97
C LYS A 167 20.57 12.77 0.67
N ALA A 168 19.98 12.17 1.70
CA ALA A 168 19.39 10.84 1.62
C ALA A 168 18.02 10.75 2.31
N VAL A 169 17.33 9.65 2.01
CA VAL A 169 16.12 9.22 2.67
C VAL A 169 16.38 7.86 3.30
N ILE A 170 16.15 7.75 4.59
CA ILE A 170 16.27 6.50 5.34
C ILE A 170 14.86 5.99 5.63
N LYS A 171 14.60 4.70 5.36
CA LYS A 171 13.28 4.10 5.55
C LYS A 171 13.37 2.80 6.36
N ALA A 172 12.45 2.61 7.30
CA ALA A 172 12.29 1.32 7.96
C ALA A 172 11.87 0.24 6.94
N PRO A 173 12.26 -1.03 7.08
CA PRO A 173 11.87 -2.09 6.15
C PRO A 173 10.35 -2.29 6.04
N TRP A 174 9.64 -2.24 7.18
CA TRP A 174 8.18 -2.24 7.27
C TRP A 174 7.71 -0.97 8.00
N SER A 175 6.81 -0.21 7.37
CA SER A 175 6.16 0.92 8.01
C SER A 175 4.89 1.34 7.29
N SER A 176 3.94 1.96 8.00
CA SER A 176 2.72 2.51 7.41
C SER A 176 2.76 4.04 7.32
N SER A 177 2.12 4.58 6.26
CA SER A 177 1.73 6.00 6.15
C SER A 177 2.88 6.99 6.36
N GLY A 178 4.06 6.73 5.78
CA GLY A 178 5.23 7.61 5.85
C GLY A 178 5.94 7.66 7.22
N ARG A 179 5.41 7.00 8.26
CA ARG A 179 5.94 7.09 9.64
C ARG A 179 7.35 6.51 9.78
N GLY A 180 7.74 5.60 8.89
CA GLY A 180 9.07 4.98 8.85
C GLY A 180 10.08 5.72 7.99
N VAL A 181 9.75 6.89 7.44
CA VAL A 181 10.62 7.65 6.52
C VAL A 181 11.30 8.81 7.25
N ARG A 182 12.61 8.99 7.06
CA ARG A 182 13.40 10.09 7.63
C ARG A 182 14.28 10.70 6.56
N TYR A 183 14.24 12.02 6.46
CA TYR A 183 15.11 12.79 5.58
C TYR A 183 16.36 13.17 6.35
N VAL A 184 17.52 12.99 5.71
CA VAL A 184 18.82 13.26 6.34
C VAL A 184 19.77 13.88 5.33
N ASP A 185 20.61 14.78 5.80
CA ASP A 185 21.74 15.31 5.03
C ASP A 185 22.98 14.42 5.27
N THR A 186 24.18 14.98 5.42
CA THR A 186 25.41 14.18 5.42
C THR A 186 25.68 13.39 6.70
N VAL A 187 25.00 13.69 7.81
CA VAL A 187 25.30 13.14 9.13
C VAL A 187 24.01 12.79 9.88
N LEU A 188 24.01 11.64 10.56
CA LEU A 188 22.96 11.24 11.49
C LEU A 188 23.12 12.02 12.80
N ASP A 189 22.09 12.75 13.23
CA ASP A 189 22.04 13.22 14.61
C ASP A 189 21.84 12.05 15.60
N ALA A 190 22.02 12.31 16.90
CA ALA A 190 21.93 11.28 17.92
C ALA A 190 20.54 10.61 18.00
N ALA A 191 19.46 11.36 17.75
CA ALA A 191 18.10 10.83 17.81
C ALA A 191 17.84 9.91 16.60
N LEU A 192 18.25 10.33 15.41
CA LEU A 192 18.12 9.57 14.18
C LEU A 192 19.00 8.33 14.19
N ALA A 193 20.24 8.42 14.68
CA ALA A 193 21.13 7.27 14.85
C ALA A 193 20.54 6.23 15.81
N ASN A 194 19.96 6.66 16.94
CA ASN A 194 19.28 5.76 17.88
C ASN A 194 18.03 5.12 17.27
N TRP A 195 17.24 5.88 16.51
CA TRP A 195 16.11 5.36 15.76
C TRP A 195 16.56 4.30 14.74
N SER A 196 17.59 4.59 13.92
CA SER A 196 18.12 3.65 12.93
C SER A 196 18.64 2.37 13.58
N LYS A 197 19.40 2.47 14.67
CA LYS A 197 19.87 1.30 15.45
C LYS A 197 18.69 0.45 15.95
N ASN A 198 17.62 1.08 16.42
CA ASN A 198 16.44 0.35 16.88
C ASN A 198 15.70 -0.32 15.72
N VAL A 199 15.55 0.36 14.58
CA VAL A 199 14.94 -0.22 13.37
C VAL A 199 15.74 -1.42 12.89
N ILE A 200 17.07 -1.30 12.76
CA ILE A 200 17.96 -2.41 12.39
C ILE A 200 17.80 -3.58 13.38
N LYS A 201 17.84 -3.31 14.69
CA LYS A 201 17.71 -4.34 15.72
C LYS A 201 16.37 -5.08 15.66
N THR A 202 15.29 -4.37 15.36
CA THR A 202 13.92 -4.92 15.46
C THR A 202 13.38 -5.46 14.15
N GLN A 203 13.86 -4.95 13.01
CA GLN A 203 13.40 -5.31 11.67
C GLN A 203 14.49 -5.98 10.82
N GLY A 204 15.71 -6.14 11.34
CA GLY A 204 16.81 -6.82 10.65
C GLY A 204 17.60 -5.95 9.67
N GLY A 205 17.26 -4.66 9.53
CA GLY A 205 17.99 -3.74 8.66
C GLY A 205 17.21 -2.45 8.41
N ILE A 206 17.71 -1.65 7.48
CA ILE A 206 17.15 -0.34 7.13
C ILE A 206 17.49 0.03 5.69
N MET A 207 16.59 0.76 5.03
CA MET A 207 16.82 1.25 3.68
C MET A 207 17.48 2.62 3.69
N ILE A 208 18.38 2.86 2.74
CA ILE A 208 18.91 4.18 2.41
C ILE A 208 18.82 4.41 0.89
N GLU A 209 18.32 5.59 0.52
CA GLU A 209 18.10 6.01 -0.86
C GLU A 209 18.59 7.46 -1.05
N PRO A 210 19.06 7.87 -2.23
CA PRO A 210 19.29 9.27 -2.52
C PRO A 210 18.01 10.09 -2.36
N TYR A 211 18.15 11.35 -1.92
CA TYR A 211 17.05 12.28 -1.96
C TYR A 211 16.80 12.74 -3.40
N TYR A 212 15.56 12.57 -3.87
CA TYR A 212 15.15 13.02 -5.19
C TYR A 212 14.23 14.24 -5.11
N ASN A 213 14.41 15.19 -6.03
CA ASN A 213 13.53 16.35 -6.22
C ASN A 213 12.25 15.91 -6.93
N LYS A 214 11.39 15.22 -6.18
CA LYS A 214 10.11 14.71 -6.67
C LYS A 214 9.18 15.84 -7.10
N VAL A 215 8.54 15.66 -8.26
CA VAL A 215 7.50 16.55 -8.79
C VAL A 215 6.11 15.91 -8.82
N LYS A 216 6.03 14.58 -8.87
CA LYS A 216 4.75 13.85 -8.89
C LYS A 216 4.90 12.50 -8.21
N ASP A 217 3.93 12.13 -7.38
CA ASP A 217 3.74 10.74 -6.93
C ASP A 217 2.61 10.10 -7.74
N PHE A 218 2.76 8.82 -8.03
CA PHE A 218 1.67 7.98 -8.52
C PHE A 218 1.97 6.52 -8.19
N GLY A 219 0.95 5.68 -8.21
CA GLY A 219 1.07 4.24 -8.05
C GLY A 219 0.58 3.53 -9.29
N VAL A 220 1.05 2.30 -9.47
CA VAL A 220 0.46 1.33 -10.38
C VAL A 220 -0.11 0.22 -9.52
N GLU A 221 -1.42 0.08 -9.57
CA GLU A 221 -2.13 -0.97 -8.84
C GLU A 221 -2.24 -2.21 -9.72
N PHE A 222 -2.09 -3.37 -9.09
CA PHE A 222 -2.12 -4.68 -9.74
C PHE A 222 -2.97 -5.66 -8.91
N TYR A 223 -3.34 -6.77 -9.55
CA TYR A 223 -3.95 -7.91 -8.89
C TYR A 223 -3.17 -9.19 -9.23
N VAL A 224 -2.94 -10.04 -8.23
CA VAL A 224 -2.23 -11.32 -8.40
C VAL A 224 -3.19 -12.49 -8.25
N ASP A 225 -3.22 -13.36 -9.26
CA ASP A 225 -3.98 -14.60 -9.27
C ASP A 225 -3.11 -15.81 -9.65
N ALA A 226 -3.75 -16.91 -10.08
CA ALA A 226 -3.05 -18.13 -10.46
C ALA A 226 -2.21 -17.98 -11.74
N ASP A 227 -2.59 -17.07 -12.64
CA ASP A 227 -1.95 -16.86 -13.93
C ASP A 227 -0.80 -15.86 -13.85
N GLY A 228 -0.83 -14.95 -12.87
CA GLY A 228 0.28 -14.03 -12.59
C GLY A 228 -0.19 -12.70 -12.04
N VAL A 229 0.56 -11.65 -12.36
CA VAL A 229 0.30 -10.26 -11.96
C VAL A 229 -0.33 -9.51 -13.12
N HIS A 230 -1.46 -8.84 -12.85
CA HIS A 230 -2.24 -8.13 -13.86
C HIS A 230 -2.44 -6.66 -13.46
N TYR A 231 -2.20 -5.76 -14.39
CA TYR A 231 -2.44 -4.33 -14.22
C TYR A 231 -3.91 -4.03 -13.92
N ALA A 232 -4.16 -3.25 -12.86
CA ALA A 232 -5.49 -2.83 -12.43
C ALA A 232 -5.77 -1.34 -12.67
N GLY A 233 -4.75 -0.48 -12.69
CA GLY A 233 -4.90 0.95 -12.98
C GLY A 233 -3.84 1.85 -12.35
N LEU A 234 -3.74 3.08 -12.85
CA LEU A 234 -2.94 4.15 -12.29
C LEU A 234 -3.62 4.79 -11.07
N SER A 235 -2.82 5.19 -10.10
CA SER A 235 -3.25 5.84 -8.86
C SER A 235 -2.47 7.14 -8.70
N VAL A 236 -3.01 8.28 -9.15
CA VAL A 236 -2.31 9.57 -9.03
C VAL A 236 -2.60 10.17 -7.65
N PHE A 237 -1.62 10.11 -6.75
CA PHE A 237 -1.77 10.55 -5.37
C PHE A 237 -0.89 11.73 -4.99
N HIS A 238 -1.23 12.36 -3.88
CA HIS A 238 -0.56 13.53 -3.37
C HIS A 238 0.02 13.24 -1.99
N THR A 239 1.27 13.64 -1.79
CA THR A 239 1.94 13.58 -0.50
C THR A 239 2.40 14.95 -0.04
N VAL A 240 2.30 15.22 1.26
CA VAL A 240 2.84 16.42 1.91
C VAL A 240 3.76 15.95 3.03
N ASN A 241 5.03 16.38 3.00
CA ASN A 241 6.06 15.95 3.95
C ASN A 241 6.20 14.42 4.07
N GLY A 242 6.00 13.69 2.97
CA GLY A 242 6.08 12.22 2.93
C GLY A 242 4.83 11.49 3.45
N ALA A 243 3.81 12.20 3.90
CA ALA A 243 2.52 11.62 4.29
C ALA A 243 1.52 11.70 3.14
N TYR A 244 0.75 10.63 2.96
CA TYR A 244 -0.37 10.57 2.02
C TYR A 244 -1.47 11.57 2.39
N VAL A 245 -1.97 12.32 1.41
CA VAL A 245 -3.05 13.30 1.58
C VAL A 245 -4.30 12.90 0.81
N GLY A 246 -4.14 12.28 -0.37
CA GLY A 246 -5.29 11.89 -1.18
C GLY A 246 -4.94 11.42 -2.59
N ASN A 247 -5.96 10.93 -3.28
CA ASN A 247 -5.89 10.47 -4.67
C ASN A 247 -6.79 11.31 -5.57
N SER A 248 -6.31 11.63 -6.76
CA SER A 248 -7.17 12.12 -7.83
C SER A 248 -8.13 11.02 -8.27
N LEU A 249 -9.41 11.38 -8.42
CA LEU A 249 -10.43 10.53 -9.02
C LEU A 249 -10.61 10.95 -10.48
N ALA A 250 -10.31 10.03 -11.38
CA ALA A 250 -10.22 10.26 -12.81
C ALA A 250 -10.21 8.91 -13.55
N ASP A 251 -10.72 8.90 -14.78
CA ASP A 251 -10.58 7.72 -15.64
C ASP A 251 -9.11 7.45 -16.03
N GLU A 252 -8.87 6.30 -16.64
CA GLU A 252 -7.52 5.89 -17.05
C GLU A 252 -6.90 6.87 -18.06
N ALA A 253 -7.70 7.38 -19.00
CA ALA A 253 -7.23 8.29 -20.04
C ALA A 253 -6.74 9.64 -19.47
N GLU A 254 -7.47 10.22 -18.51
CA GLU A 254 -7.09 11.45 -17.83
C GLU A 254 -5.86 11.24 -16.94
N LYS A 255 -5.73 10.09 -16.27
CA LYS A 255 -4.52 9.76 -15.50
C LYS A 255 -3.29 9.64 -16.40
N HIS A 256 -3.40 8.96 -17.53
CA HIS A 256 -2.35 8.92 -18.55
C HIS A 256 -2.04 10.32 -19.09
N SER A 257 -3.06 11.12 -19.44
CA SER A 257 -2.86 12.50 -19.90
C SER A 257 -2.16 13.39 -18.86
N THR A 258 -2.39 13.14 -17.57
CA THR A 258 -1.74 13.87 -16.48
C THR A 258 -0.26 13.50 -16.38
N LEU A 259 0.09 12.22 -16.54
CA LEU A 259 1.47 11.76 -16.48
C LEU A 259 2.23 12.05 -17.79
N SER A 260 1.52 12.16 -18.92
CA SER A 260 2.11 12.41 -20.23
C SER A 260 2.74 13.80 -20.38
N THR A 261 2.46 14.71 -19.45
CA THR A 261 3.15 16.02 -19.37
C THR A 261 4.60 15.89 -18.90
N TYR A 262 4.98 14.72 -18.37
CA TYR A 262 6.30 14.45 -17.80
C TYR A 262 7.05 13.31 -18.50
N LEU A 263 6.35 12.24 -18.87
CA LEU A 263 6.91 11.01 -19.44
C LEU A 263 6.11 10.64 -20.69
N SER A 264 6.71 9.95 -21.67
CA SER A 264 5.91 9.43 -22.78
C SER A 264 4.99 8.31 -22.29
N ASN A 265 3.79 8.21 -22.89
CA ASN A 265 2.87 7.13 -22.55
C ASN A 265 3.48 5.77 -22.91
N GLU A 266 4.21 5.71 -24.03
CA GLU A 266 4.89 4.50 -24.48
C GLU A 266 5.87 3.98 -23.42
N LEU A 267 6.72 4.86 -22.85
CA LEU A 267 7.65 4.48 -21.78
C LEU A 267 6.90 3.97 -20.54
N LEU A 268 5.82 4.64 -20.15
CA LEU A 268 5.06 4.21 -18.98
C LEU A 268 4.44 2.82 -19.19
N HIS A 269 3.89 2.55 -20.37
CA HIS A 269 3.36 1.22 -20.69
C HIS A 269 4.45 0.14 -20.68
N GLU A 270 5.61 0.41 -21.30
CA GLU A 270 6.73 -0.55 -21.32
C GLU A 270 7.23 -0.87 -19.90
N VAL A 271 7.33 0.14 -19.03
CA VAL A 271 7.71 -0.04 -17.62
C VAL A 271 6.68 -0.87 -16.86
N ILE A 272 5.38 -0.61 -17.06
CA ILE A 272 4.31 -1.37 -16.42
C ILE A 272 4.35 -2.83 -16.88
N SER A 273 4.46 -3.09 -18.18
CA SER A 273 4.55 -4.45 -18.70
C SER A 273 5.80 -5.20 -18.23
N ALA A 274 6.95 -4.52 -18.14
CA ALA A 274 8.15 -5.12 -17.57
C ALA A 274 7.95 -5.47 -16.08
N LEU A 275 7.27 -4.62 -15.32
CA LEU A 275 6.91 -4.89 -13.92
C LEU A 275 5.93 -6.06 -13.78
N GLU A 276 4.90 -6.16 -14.62
CA GLU A 276 3.98 -7.32 -14.62
C GLU A 276 4.74 -8.63 -14.78
N GLN A 277 5.67 -8.69 -15.74
CA GLN A 277 6.49 -9.87 -15.98
C GLN A 277 7.42 -10.19 -14.79
N LEU A 278 8.16 -9.19 -14.28
CA LEU A 278 9.07 -9.38 -13.16
C LEU A 278 8.32 -9.81 -11.90
N LEU A 279 7.22 -9.13 -11.55
CA LEU A 279 6.43 -9.45 -10.37
C LEU A 279 5.73 -10.80 -10.51
N THR A 280 5.32 -11.21 -11.71
CA THR A 280 4.79 -12.57 -11.95
C THR A 280 5.82 -13.62 -11.56
N ASN A 281 7.09 -13.46 -11.94
CA ASN A 281 8.14 -14.41 -11.58
C ASN A 281 8.37 -14.52 -10.06
N HIS A 282 8.11 -13.46 -9.31
CA HIS A 282 8.32 -13.43 -7.85
C HIS A 282 7.08 -13.83 -7.04
N LEU A 283 5.88 -13.58 -7.58
CA LEU A 283 4.63 -13.63 -6.81
C LEU A 283 3.68 -14.76 -7.22
N GLN A 284 3.77 -15.27 -8.45
CA GLN A 284 2.88 -16.35 -8.91
C GLN A 284 3.02 -17.59 -8.03
N GLY A 285 1.91 -18.06 -7.48
CA GLY A 285 1.87 -19.20 -6.55
C GLY A 285 2.40 -18.91 -5.14
N VAL A 286 2.88 -17.69 -4.88
CA VAL A 286 3.42 -17.26 -3.57
C VAL A 286 2.48 -16.26 -2.87
N TYR A 287 1.87 -15.37 -3.64
CA TYR A 287 0.93 -14.35 -3.18
C TYR A 287 -0.29 -14.29 -4.10
N SER A 288 -1.48 -14.07 -3.53
CA SER A 288 -2.68 -13.76 -4.31
C SER A 288 -3.45 -12.64 -3.63
N GLY A 289 -3.89 -11.68 -4.44
CA GLY A 289 -4.59 -10.49 -3.96
C GLY A 289 -4.08 -9.19 -4.61
N PRO A 290 -4.60 -8.05 -4.14
CA PRO A 290 -4.21 -6.73 -4.63
C PRO A 290 -2.80 -6.34 -4.17
N LEU A 291 -2.04 -5.67 -5.05
CA LEU A 291 -0.78 -5.03 -4.67
C LEU A 291 -0.62 -3.68 -5.38
N GLY A 292 0.14 -2.77 -4.79
CA GLY A 292 0.46 -1.48 -5.39
C GLY A 292 1.96 -1.25 -5.48
N VAL A 293 2.43 -0.73 -6.60
CA VAL A 293 3.80 -0.26 -6.80
C VAL A 293 3.80 1.25 -6.83
N ASP A 294 4.34 1.88 -5.79
CA ASP A 294 4.50 3.33 -5.73
C ASP A 294 5.65 3.75 -6.65
N MET A 295 5.42 4.82 -7.40
CA MET A 295 6.36 5.43 -8.35
C MET A 295 6.45 6.92 -8.09
N MET A 296 7.54 7.54 -8.57
CA MET A 296 7.62 8.99 -8.57
C MET A 296 8.31 9.52 -9.81
N ILE A 297 7.87 10.71 -10.22
CA ILE A 297 8.53 11.50 -11.25
C ILE A 297 9.40 12.52 -10.54
N VAL A 298 10.63 12.67 -11.00
CA VAL A 298 11.62 13.55 -10.40
C VAL A 298 12.12 14.57 -11.42
N ALA A 299 12.36 15.79 -10.96
CA ALA A 299 13.01 16.81 -11.77
C ALA A 299 14.50 16.47 -11.93
N ALA A 300 14.97 16.54 -13.17
CA ALA A 300 16.37 16.42 -13.55
C ALA A 300 16.83 17.71 -14.26
N GLU A 301 18.14 17.87 -14.49
CA GLU A 301 18.69 19.08 -15.13
C GLU A 301 18.02 19.40 -16.48
N ASN A 302 17.70 18.35 -17.26
CA ASN A 302 17.13 18.48 -18.61
C ASN A 302 15.76 17.80 -18.72
N GLY A 303 14.86 18.04 -17.76
CA GLY A 303 13.47 17.60 -17.81
C GLY A 303 13.08 16.69 -16.64
N PHE A 304 12.48 15.56 -16.95
CA PHE A 304 11.93 14.65 -15.94
C PHE A 304 12.48 13.24 -16.10
N MET A 305 12.59 12.54 -14.97
CA MET A 305 13.01 11.15 -14.90
C MET A 305 12.02 10.35 -14.05
N LEU A 306 11.94 9.05 -14.30
CA LEU A 306 11.04 8.14 -13.59
C LEU A 306 11.82 7.31 -12.57
N HIS A 307 11.37 7.30 -11.33
CA HIS A 307 11.71 6.30 -10.33
C HIS A 307 10.59 5.23 -10.33
N PRO A 308 10.79 4.08 -10.98
CA PRO A 308 9.70 3.16 -11.30
C PRO A 308 9.29 2.25 -10.13
N VAL A 309 10.08 2.14 -9.06
CA VAL A 309 9.74 1.31 -7.89
C VAL A 309 10.22 1.98 -6.62
N VAL A 310 9.38 2.81 -6.01
CA VAL A 310 9.64 3.47 -4.71
C VAL A 310 9.33 2.51 -3.55
N GLU A 311 8.22 1.79 -3.66
CA GLU A 311 7.75 0.83 -2.66
C GLU A 311 6.77 -0.15 -3.31
N ILE A 312 6.79 -1.40 -2.87
CA ILE A 312 5.81 -2.42 -3.27
C ILE A 312 4.99 -2.76 -2.03
N ASN A 313 3.67 -2.60 -2.13
CA ASN A 313 2.71 -2.86 -1.07
C ASN A 313 1.93 -4.14 -1.40
N LEU A 314 2.21 -5.27 -0.74
CA LEU A 314 1.46 -6.53 -0.95
C LEU A 314 0.15 -6.58 -0.17
N ARG A 315 -0.69 -5.61 -0.47
CA ARG A 315 -2.01 -5.43 0.12
C ARG A 315 -2.82 -4.49 -0.76
N ARG A 316 -4.11 -4.40 -0.46
CA ARG A 316 -4.93 -3.31 -0.98
C ARG A 316 -4.35 -1.98 -0.52
N THR A 317 -4.47 -0.97 -1.37
CA THR A 317 -3.98 0.40 -1.14
C THR A 317 -5.13 1.39 -1.24
N MET A 318 -4.91 2.63 -0.81
CA MET A 318 -5.85 3.71 -1.11
C MET A 318 -5.94 4.00 -2.61
N GLY A 319 -4.94 3.59 -3.41
CA GLY A 319 -5.05 3.61 -4.86
C GLY A 319 -6.15 2.69 -5.38
N HIS A 320 -6.27 1.47 -4.86
CA HIS A 320 -7.39 0.58 -5.20
C HIS A 320 -8.76 1.17 -4.83
N VAL A 321 -8.85 1.88 -3.69
CA VAL A 321 -10.08 2.60 -3.30
C VAL A 321 -10.38 3.70 -4.31
N ALA A 322 -9.37 4.47 -4.72
CA ALA A 322 -9.51 5.51 -5.73
C ALA A 322 -9.91 4.93 -7.10
N LEU A 323 -9.38 3.77 -7.49
CA LEU A 323 -9.79 3.08 -8.71
C LEU A 323 -11.26 2.67 -8.66
N SER A 324 -11.71 2.04 -7.56
CA SER A 324 -13.12 1.68 -7.38
C SER A 324 -14.04 2.90 -7.50
N LEU A 325 -13.68 4.02 -6.87
CA LEU A 325 -14.45 5.27 -6.96
C LEU A 325 -14.39 5.92 -8.34
N SER A 326 -13.28 5.77 -9.07
CA SER A 326 -13.10 6.36 -10.40
C SER A 326 -13.90 5.66 -11.51
N THR A 327 -14.53 4.52 -11.20
CA THR A 327 -15.50 3.89 -12.12
C THR A 327 -16.78 4.73 -12.30
N TRP A 328 -17.00 5.71 -11.42
CA TRP A 328 -18.18 6.58 -11.42
C TRP A 328 -17.82 7.97 -11.97
N GLU A 329 -18.31 8.27 -13.17
CA GLU A 329 -17.99 9.52 -13.90
C GLU A 329 -18.31 10.79 -13.09
N GLU A 330 -19.35 10.79 -12.25
CA GLU A 330 -19.72 11.95 -11.42
C GLU A 330 -18.69 12.30 -10.33
N LEU A 331 -17.77 11.37 -10.05
CA LEU A 331 -16.66 11.55 -9.12
C LEU A 331 -15.37 11.98 -9.83
N HIS A 332 -15.33 11.99 -11.17
CA HIS A 332 -14.18 12.48 -11.91
C HIS A 332 -13.92 13.97 -11.61
N ASN A 333 -12.67 14.40 -11.79
CA ASN A 333 -12.21 15.75 -11.43
C ASN A 333 -12.33 16.10 -9.93
N ARG A 334 -12.51 15.08 -9.08
CA ARG A 334 -12.48 15.22 -7.62
C ARG A 334 -11.22 14.59 -7.03
N MET A 335 -11.02 14.79 -5.74
CA MET A 335 -9.96 14.18 -4.95
C MET A 335 -10.58 13.42 -3.79
N MET A 336 -10.18 12.17 -3.61
CA MET A 336 -10.43 11.38 -2.41
C MET A 336 -9.38 11.73 -1.36
N ARG A 337 -9.79 12.01 -0.13
CA ARG A 337 -8.91 12.25 1.03
C ARG A 337 -9.40 11.46 2.23
N ILE A 338 -8.46 11.08 3.09
CA ILE A 338 -8.76 10.55 4.43
C ILE A 338 -8.37 11.62 5.43
N ASP A 339 -9.35 12.27 6.04
CA ASP A 339 -9.12 13.34 7.00
C ASP A 339 -9.51 12.91 8.41
N TYR A 340 -8.84 13.46 9.41
CA TYR A 340 -9.16 13.28 10.82
C TYR A 340 -9.74 14.58 11.37
N ASP A 341 -10.98 14.56 11.84
CA ASP A 341 -11.68 15.76 12.33
C ASP A 341 -11.37 16.12 13.80
N GLY A 342 -10.47 15.37 14.44
CA GLY A 342 -10.18 15.46 15.87
C GLY A 342 -10.81 14.33 16.69
N SER A 343 -11.82 13.65 16.13
CA SER A 343 -12.56 12.57 16.77
C SER A 343 -12.72 11.31 15.91
N HIS A 344 -12.84 11.44 14.59
CA HIS A 344 -13.04 10.34 13.67
C HIS A 344 -12.29 10.56 12.35
N TYR A 345 -11.91 9.45 11.72
CA TYR A 345 -11.42 9.44 10.34
C TYR A 345 -12.58 9.37 9.37
N HIS A 346 -12.49 10.13 8.27
CA HIS A 346 -13.52 10.18 7.24
C HIS A 346 -12.91 10.06 5.86
N LEU A 347 -13.58 9.32 4.98
CA LEU A 347 -13.33 9.43 3.54
C LEU A 347 -14.14 10.61 3.01
N HIS A 348 -13.43 11.63 2.53
CA HIS A 348 -14.00 12.78 1.86
C HIS A 348 -13.72 12.75 0.36
N ILE A 349 -14.71 13.19 -0.42
CA ILE A 349 -14.54 13.47 -1.84
C ILE A 349 -14.73 14.97 -2.03
N VAL A 350 -13.61 15.65 -2.29
CA VAL A 350 -13.56 17.11 -2.43
C VAL A 350 -13.28 17.51 -3.87
N HIS A 351 -13.59 18.73 -4.26
CA HIS A 351 -13.17 19.25 -5.56
C HIS A 351 -11.64 19.31 -5.62
N LYS A 352 -11.04 19.06 -6.80
CA LYS A 352 -9.62 19.33 -7.01
C LYS A 352 -9.40 20.83 -6.79
N ASP A 353 -8.64 21.19 -5.75
CA ASP A 353 -8.13 22.55 -5.59
C ASP A 353 -7.32 22.87 -6.86
N ARG A 354 -7.72 23.93 -7.59
CA ARG A 354 -7.07 24.34 -8.85
C ARG A 354 -5.69 24.92 -8.62
#